data_AF-A0A2V9LN12-F1
#
_entry.id   AF-A0A2V9LN12-F1
#
_cell.length_a   1.000
_cell.length_b   1.000
_cell.length_c   1.000
_cell.angle_alpha   90.00
_cell.angle_beta   90.00
_cell.angle_gamma   90.00
#
_symmetry.space_group_name_H-M   'P 1'
#
loop_
_entity.id
_entity.type
_entity.pdbx_description
1 polymer ?
#
loop_
_entity_poly.entity_id
_entity_poly.type
_entity_poly.pdbx_seq_one_letter_code
_entity_poly.pdbx_strand_id
1 'polypeptide(L)'
;MTDCEDVRESLVLYAEGELSAEQSRSIQEHLAWCVSCRQEAAGIRQIRSWLLDPDLFLPQDYGWEILPSSLAARAKGRRHRWVPSNFGSLAWAASVAACALLGLIFLETVQDRSSLPGPSTISLSPEDIQSLLRPIRSAHAREATARYLNECQDLLLNLVGAEKNCEGDRHDLSLEVERARELLRRKRMLDTELRAPEVARARELCDELENLLVSLSAAQKCESSGEIRLMERSIEKQQILLRINLLRAELS
;
A
#
# COMPACT_ATOMS: atom_id res chain seq x y z
N MET A 1 -37.77 -12.92 -27.37
CA MET A 1 -36.48 -12.67 -28.04
C MET A 1 -35.82 -11.55 -27.27
N THR A 2 -34.75 -11.87 -26.55
CA THR A 2 -33.90 -10.90 -25.86
C THR A 2 -33.17 -10.05 -26.90
N ASP A 3 -33.19 -8.74 -26.71
CA ASP A 3 -32.51 -7.81 -27.62
C ASP A 3 -30.98 -7.90 -27.43
N CYS A 4 -30.22 -7.49 -28.44
CA CYS A 4 -28.76 -7.43 -28.37
C CYS A 4 -28.29 -6.46 -27.27
N GLU A 5 -29.02 -5.37 -27.03
CA GLU A 5 -28.68 -4.38 -26.01
C GLU A 5 -28.73 -5.00 -24.60
N ASP A 6 -29.85 -5.64 -24.23
CA ASP A 6 -30.02 -6.33 -22.95
C ASP A 6 -28.97 -7.43 -22.72
N VAL A 7 -28.62 -8.15 -23.79
CA VAL A 7 -27.62 -9.22 -23.73
C VAL A 7 -26.23 -8.64 -23.50
N ARG A 8 -25.86 -7.56 -24.20
CA ARG A 8 -24.57 -6.89 -24.05
C ARG A 8 -24.34 -6.38 -22.64
N GLU A 9 -25.34 -5.76 -22.02
CA GLU A 9 -25.27 -5.31 -20.63
C GLU A 9 -25.03 -6.49 -19.65
N SER A 10 -25.56 -7.66 -19.99
CA SER A 10 -25.48 -8.85 -19.15
C SER A 10 -24.26 -9.74 -19.43
N LEU A 11 -23.44 -9.46 -20.46
CA LEU A 11 -22.32 -10.32 -20.86
C LEU A 11 -21.22 -10.43 -19.80
N VAL A 12 -20.97 -9.36 -19.03
CA VAL A 12 -19.97 -9.36 -17.95
C VAL A 12 -20.43 -10.27 -16.81
N LEU A 13 -21.68 -10.11 -16.35
CA LEU A 13 -22.28 -10.96 -15.31
C LEU A 13 -22.35 -12.43 -15.75
N TYR A 14 -22.65 -12.66 -17.03
CA TYR A 14 -22.62 -13.99 -17.63
C TYR A 14 -21.20 -14.59 -17.64
N ALA A 15 -20.17 -13.79 -17.95
CA ALA A 15 -18.78 -14.24 -17.96
C ALA A 15 -18.23 -14.54 -16.55
N GLU A 16 -18.71 -13.81 -15.53
CA GLU A 16 -18.38 -14.08 -14.12
C GLU A 16 -19.21 -15.22 -13.51
N GLY A 17 -20.27 -15.67 -14.19
CA GLY A 17 -21.15 -16.74 -13.68
C GLY A 17 -22.10 -16.30 -12.57
N GLU A 18 -22.33 -14.98 -12.45
CA GLU A 18 -23.17 -14.35 -11.41
C GLU A 18 -24.66 -14.28 -11.80
N LEU A 19 -25.02 -14.76 -12.99
CA LEU A 19 -26.41 -14.80 -13.45
C LEU A 19 -27.15 -16.04 -12.96
N SER A 20 -28.45 -15.90 -12.75
CA SER A 20 -29.31 -17.05 -12.49
C SER A 20 -29.28 -18.06 -13.65
N ALA A 21 -29.64 -19.32 -13.37
CA ALA A 21 -29.64 -20.38 -14.37
C ALA A 21 -30.59 -20.08 -15.56
N GLU A 22 -31.68 -19.38 -15.31
CA GLU A 22 -32.65 -18.97 -16.35
C GLU A 22 -32.10 -17.87 -17.25
N GLN A 23 -31.51 -16.82 -16.66
CA GLN A 23 -30.85 -15.74 -17.40
C GLN A 23 -29.66 -16.25 -18.23
N SER A 24 -28.86 -17.14 -17.64
CA SER A 24 -27.72 -17.76 -18.33
C SER A 24 -28.15 -18.58 -19.55
N ARG A 25 -29.29 -19.31 -19.46
CA ARG A 25 -29.83 -20.07 -20.58
C ARG A 25 -30.34 -19.15 -21.69
N SER A 26 -31.06 -18.09 -21.35
CA SER A 26 -31.53 -17.07 -22.30
C SER A 26 -30.37 -16.41 -23.07
N ILE A 27 -29.29 -16.08 -22.37
CA ILE A 27 -28.08 -15.52 -23.01
C ILE A 27 -27.37 -16.57 -23.87
N GLN A 28 -27.24 -17.82 -23.42
CA GLN A 28 -26.66 -18.90 -24.23
C GLN A 28 -27.42 -19.13 -25.53
N GLU A 29 -28.75 -19.12 -25.47
CA GLU A 29 -29.62 -19.19 -26.64
C GLU A 29 -29.37 -18.00 -27.56
N HIS A 30 -29.27 -16.76 -27.04
CA HIS A 30 -28.93 -15.57 -27.84
C HIS A 30 -27.56 -15.68 -28.52
N LEU A 31 -26.54 -16.08 -27.75
CA LEU A 31 -25.18 -16.28 -28.24
C LEU A 31 -25.11 -17.37 -29.31
N ALA A 32 -26.06 -18.31 -29.38
CA ALA A 32 -26.07 -19.34 -30.42
C ALA A 32 -26.25 -18.77 -31.83
N TRP A 33 -27.02 -17.68 -31.98
CA TRP A 33 -27.34 -17.09 -33.29
C TRP A 33 -26.71 -15.72 -33.54
N CYS A 34 -26.39 -14.94 -32.51
CA CYS A 34 -25.82 -13.60 -32.68
C CYS A 34 -24.28 -13.62 -32.70
N VAL A 35 -23.68 -13.28 -33.85
CA VAL A 35 -22.21 -13.29 -34.02
C VAL A 35 -21.52 -12.14 -33.26
N SER A 36 -22.10 -10.95 -33.23
CA SER A 36 -21.51 -9.78 -32.54
C SER A 36 -21.42 -10.00 -31.04
N CYS A 37 -22.53 -10.39 -30.40
CA CYS A 37 -22.55 -10.68 -28.96
C CYS A 37 -21.61 -11.83 -28.59
N ARG A 38 -21.41 -12.81 -29.48
CA ARG A 38 -20.45 -13.90 -29.28
C ARG A 38 -19.01 -13.41 -29.28
N GLN A 39 -18.65 -12.49 -30.18
CA GLN A 39 -17.31 -11.90 -30.21
C GLN A 39 -17.04 -11.08 -28.95
N GLU A 40 -18.01 -10.31 -28.49
CA GLU A 40 -17.90 -9.53 -27.25
C GLU A 40 -17.73 -10.44 -26.02
N ALA A 41 -18.54 -11.49 -25.93
CA ALA A 41 -18.42 -12.48 -24.86
C ALA A 41 -17.04 -13.18 -24.87
N ALA A 42 -16.48 -13.44 -26.04
CA ALA A 42 -15.13 -14.00 -26.17
C ALA A 42 -14.04 -13.01 -25.73
N GLY A 43 -14.17 -11.72 -26.07
CA GLY A 43 -13.26 -10.67 -25.63
C GLY A 43 -13.23 -10.51 -24.11
N ILE A 44 -14.39 -10.54 -23.45
CA ILE A 44 -14.49 -10.48 -21.98
C ILE A 44 -13.78 -11.66 -21.34
N ARG A 45 -13.98 -12.89 -21.85
CA ARG A 45 -13.29 -14.08 -21.35
C ARG A 45 -11.78 -14.03 -21.54
N GLN A 46 -11.30 -13.45 -22.64
CA GLN A 46 -9.88 -13.30 -22.92
C GLN A 46 -9.21 -12.33 -21.93
N ILE A 47 -9.80 -11.17 -21.68
CA ILE A 47 -9.29 -10.22 -20.68
C ILE A 47 -9.26 -10.87 -19.30
N ARG A 48 -10.33 -11.60 -18.93
CA ARG A 48 -10.39 -12.35 -17.68
C ARG A 48 -9.28 -13.40 -17.56
N SER A 49 -8.94 -14.09 -18.66
CA SER A 49 -7.84 -15.05 -18.65
C SER A 49 -6.49 -14.42 -18.33
N TRP A 50 -6.25 -13.18 -18.78
CA TRP A 50 -5.05 -12.42 -18.43
C TRP A 50 -5.07 -11.94 -16.97
N LEU A 51 -6.23 -11.52 -16.47
CA LEU A 51 -6.38 -11.06 -15.08
C LEU A 51 -6.26 -12.20 -14.06
N LEU A 52 -6.60 -13.43 -14.46
CA LEU A 52 -6.48 -14.62 -13.61
C LEU A 52 -5.11 -15.31 -13.71
N ASP A 53 -4.25 -14.86 -14.62
CA ASP A 53 -2.90 -15.41 -14.76
C ASP A 53 -2.01 -14.88 -13.63
N PRO A 54 -1.65 -15.72 -12.64
CA PRO A 54 -0.85 -15.30 -11.50
C PRO A 54 0.53 -14.81 -11.92
N ASP A 55 1.08 -15.38 -13.00
CA ASP A 55 2.43 -15.10 -13.48
C ASP A 55 2.52 -13.71 -14.13
N LEU A 56 1.38 -13.15 -14.56
CA LEU A 56 1.29 -11.80 -15.13
C LEU A 56 1.44 -10.69 -14.07
N PHE A 57 1.14 -11.00 -12.81
CA PHE A 57 1.16 -10.03 -11.69
C PHE A 57 2.19 -10.36 -10.61
N LEU A 58 2.93 -11.46 -10.75
CA LEU A 58 4.06 -11.78 -9.88
C LEU A 58 5.31 -11.05 -10.39
N PRO A 59 5.86 -10.09 -9.62
CA PRO A 59 7.20 -9.60 -9.91
C PRO A 59 8.18 -10.76 -9.72
N GLN A 60 9.07 -11.00 -10.70
CA GLN A 60 10.03 -12.12 -10.65
C GLN A 60 10.98 -12.05 -9.44
N ASP A 61 11.11 -10.88 -8.80
CA ASP A 61 12.14 -10.60 -7.81
C ASP A 61 11.59 -10.09 -6.46
N TYR A 62 10.43 -10.56 -6.01
CA TYR A 62 9.98 -10.30 -4.63
C TYR A 62 10.44 -11.39 -3.66
N GLY A 63 11.54 -11.11 -2.97
CA GLY A 63 12.00 -11.87 -1.81
C GLY A 63 10.99 -11.78 -0.67
N TRP A 64 10.26 -12.88 -0.43
CA TRP A 64 9.44 -13.08 0.78
C TRP A 64 10.29 -13.12 2.07
N GLU A 65 11.62 -12.99 1.95
CA GLU A 65 12.54 -12.85 3.07
C GLU A 65 12.37 -11.54 3.87
N ILE A 66 11.62 -10.56 3.37
CA ILE A 66 11.33 -9.30 4.09
C ILE A 66 9.88 -9.26 4.57
N LEU A 67 9.40 -10.34 5.19
CA LEU A 67 8.30 -10.21 6.14
C LEU A 67 8.89 -9.53 7.39
N PRO A 68 8.46 -8.30 7.73
CA PRO A 68 9.00 -7.63 8.90
C PRO A 68 8.75 -8.52 10.12
N SER A 69 9.78 -8.71 10.94
CA SER A 69 9.71 -9.57 12.13
C SER A 69 8.56 -9.17 13.08
N SER A 70 8.04 -7.95 12.96
CA SER A 70 6.82 -7.46 13.61
C SER A 70 5.54 -8.21 13.21
N LEU A 71 5.40 -8.65 11.95
CA LEU A 71 4.30 -9.48 11.46
C LEU A 71 4.41 -10.91 11.99
N ALA A 72 5.62 -11.49 11.97
CA ALA A 72 5.88 -12.80 12.57
C ALA A 72 5.69 -12.80 14.10
N ALA A 73 6.02 -11.68 14.77
CA ALA A 73 5.77 -11.46 16.18
C ALA A 73 4.28 -11.27 16.49
N ARG A 74 3.51 -10.62 15.60
CA ARG A 74 2.04 -10.54 15.72
C ARG A 74 1.37 -11.90 15.51
N ALA A 75 1.86 -12.71 14.58
CA ALA A 75 1.37 -14.07 14.37
C ALA A 75 1.69 -15.00 15.56
N LYS A 76 2.85 -14.81 16.22
CA LYS A 76 3.22 -15.49 17.47
C LYS A 76 2.65 -14.82 18.73
N GLY A 77 1.98 -13.68 18.58
CA GLY A 77 1.39 -12.88 19.65
C GLY A 77 0.17 -13.55 20.26
N ARG A 78 0.40 -14.43 21.23
CA ARG A 78 -0.52 -14.86 22.29
C ARG A 78 -1.97 -15.09 21.84
N ARG A 79 -2.28 -16.32 21.44
CA ARG A 79 -3.59 -16.90 21.75
C ARG A 79 -3.72 -16.96 23.27
N HIS A 80 -4.22 -15.89 23.88
CA HIS A 80 -4.64 -15.92 25.27
C HIS A 80 -5.84 -16.86 25.34
N ARG A 81 -5.55 -18.14 25.59
CA ARG A 81 -6.56 -19.18 25.79
C ARG A 81 -7.18 -18.92 27.15
N TRP A 82 -8.13 -17.98 27.18
CA TRP A 82 -9.03 -17.76 28.30
C TRP A 82 -10.03 -18.91 28.35
N VAL A 83 -9.53 -20.09 28.69
CA VAL A 83 -10.35 -21.27 28.90
C VAL A 83 -10.00 -21.76 30.30
N PRO A 84 -10.83 -21.47 31.31
CA PRO A 84 -10.58 -21.96 32.66
C PRO A 84 -10.59 -23.49 32.68
N SER A 85 -9.67 -24.08 33.46
CA SER A 85 -9.30 -25.50 33.38
C SER A 85 -10.18 -26.47 34.17
N ASN A 86 -11.25 -26.00 34.80
CA ASN A 86 -12.29 -26.90 35.27
C ASN A 86 -13.30 -27.00 34.13
N PHE A 87 -13.78 -28.20 33.80
CA PHE A 87 -14.95 -28.62 32.98
C PHE A 87 -16.26 -28.99 33.70
N GLY A 88 -16.16 -29.30 34.99
CA GLY A 88 -16.98 -30.33 35.65
C GLY A 88 -17.96 -29.91 36.76
N SER A 89 -18.33 -28.64 36.91
CA SER A 89 -19.22 -28.17 38.00
C SER A 89 -20.43 -27.43 37.47
N LEU A 90 -21.66 -27.92 37.68
CA LEU A 90 -22.95 -27.37 37.20
C LEU A 90 -23.14 -25.82 37.23
N ALA A 91 -22.29 -25.07 37.92
CA ALA A 91 -22.21 -23.61 37.95
C ALA A 91 -22.04 -22.93 36.57
N TRP A 92 -21.29 -23.48 35.61
CA TRP A 92 -21.21 -22.88 34.26
C TRP A 92 -22.47 -23.04 33.43
N ALA A 93 -23.21 -24.14 33.61
CA ALA A 93 -24.47 -24.33 32.91
C ALA A 93 -25.47 -23.25 33.33
N ALA A 94 -25.46 -22.86 34.61
CA ALA A 94 -26.26 -21.75 35.12
C ALA A 94 -25.79 -20.38 34.57
N SER A 95 -24.48 -20.12 34.47
CA SER A 95 -23.97 -18.86 33.87
C SER A 95 -24.26 -18.75 32.37
N VAL A 96 -24.12 -19.83 31.60
CA VAL A 96 -24.45 -19.84 30.17
C VAL A 96 -25.96 -19.65 29.97
N ALA A 97 -26.79 -20.30 30.78
CA ALA A 97 -28.24 -20.11 30.73
C ALA A 97 -28.66 -18.67 31.11
N ALA A 98 -28.02 -18.06 32.11
CA ALA A 98 -28.28 -16.68 32.49
C ALA A 98 -27.86 -15.68 31.40
N CYS A 99 -26.71 -15.89 30.75
CA CYS A 99 -26.28 -15.06 29.61
C CYS A 99 -27.19 -15.25 28.38
N ALA A 100 -27.69 -16.46 28.14
CA ALA A 100 -28.64 -16.72 27.06
C ALA A 100 -30.00 -16.03 27.31
N LEU A 101 -30.49 -16.05 28.55
CA LEU A 101 -31.71 -15.32 28.94
C LEU A 101 -31.52 -13.80 28.85
N LEU A 102 -30.39 -13.26 29.30
CA LEU A 102 -30.07 -11.84 29.13
C LEU A 102 -29.93 -11.45 27.65
N GLY A 103 -29.36 -12.32 26.82
CA GLY A 103 -29.27 -12.11 25.37
C GLY A 103 -30.65 -12.10 24.69
N LEU A 104 -31.56 -12.98 25.11
CA LEU A 104 -32.94 -13.02 24.58
C LEU A 104 -33.75 -11.78 25.00
N ILE A 105 -33.61 -11.34 26.26
CA ILE A 105 -34.23 -10.08 26.75
C ILE A 105 -33.65 -8.86 26.01
N PHE A 106 -32.35 -8.87 25.72
CA PHE A 106 -31.71 -7.82 24.93
C PHE A 106 -32.20 -7.82 23.48
N LEU A 107 -32.43 -8.99 22.87
CA LEU A 107 -33.03 -9.07 21.53
C LEU A 107 -34.44 -8.48 21.49
N GLU A 108 -35.30 -8.81 22.46
CA GLU A 108 -36.66 -8.25 22.52
C GLU A 108 -36.65 -6.73 22.72
N THR A 109 -35.74 -6.21 23.56
CA THR A 109 -35.63 -4.76 23.81
C THR A 109 -34.99 -3.98 22.65
N VAL A 110 -34.15 -4.62 21.82
CA VAL A 110 -33.60 -4.00 20.61
C VAL A 110 -34.61 -4.02 19.46
N GLN A 111 -35.48 -5.04 19.41
CA GLN A 111 -36.50 -5.16 18.36
C GLN A 111 -37.64 -4.13 18.53
N ASP A 112 -37.93 -3.68 19.75
CA ASP A 112 -38.90 -2.60 20.03
C ASP A 112 -38.33 -1.19 19.70
N ARG A 113 -37.03 -1.09 19.41
CA ARG A 113 -36.36 0.17 19.02
C ARG A 113 -36.28 0.41 17.52
N SER A 114 -36.95 -0.40 16.69
CA SER A 114 -37.06 -0.17 15.24
C SER A 114 -38.00 0.98 14.87
N SER A 115 -38.06 2.03 15.66
CA SER A 115 -38.40 3.36 15.18
C SER A 115 -37.13 3.96 14.57
N LEU A 116 -36.84 3.56 13.32
CA LEU A 116 -35.76 4.16 12.54
C LEU A 116 -35.95 5.68 12.52
N PRO A 117 -35.03 6.51 13.06
CA PRO A 117 -35.01 7.92 12.71
C PRO A 117 -34.82 7.98 11.20
N GLY A 118 -35.68 8.73 10.51
CA GLY A 118 -35.63 8.90 9.05
C GLY A 118 -34.23 9.33 8.59
N PRO A 119 -33.86 9.08 7.32
CA PRO A 119 -32.52 9.37 6.80
C PRO A 119 -32.24 10.86 6.99
N SER A 120 -31.50 11.16 8.05
CA SER A 120 -30.95 12.48 8.26
C SER A 120 -29.89 12.62 7.17
N THR A 121 -30.17 13.45 6.16
CA THR A 121 -29.16 13.88 5.21
C THR A 121 -28.11 14.63 6.02
N ILE A 122 -27.06 13.92 6.43
CA ILE A 122 -25.91 14.54 7.08
C ILE A 122 -25.28 15.43 6.02
N SER A 123 -25.60 16.71 6.07
CA SER A 123 -24.89 17.74 5.32
C SER A 123 -23.51 17.88 5.97
N LEU A 124 -22.59 16.98 5.63
CA LEU A 124 -21.21 17.06 6.06
C LEU A 124 -20.63 18.37 5.53
N SER A 125 -20.16 19.23 6.44
CA SER A 125 -19.44 20.41 6.03
C SER A 125 -18.07 20.01 5.43
N PRO A 126 -17.46 20.85 4.58
CA PRO A 126 -16.10 20.62 4.11
C PRO A 126 -15.06 20.45 5.22
N GLU A 127 -15.34 20.98 6.42
CA GLU A 127 -14.47 20.87 7.60
C GLU A 127 -14.57 19.48 8.24
N ASP A 128 -15.78 18.90 8.29
CA ASP A 128 -16.01 17.54 8.80
C ASP A 128 -15.27 16.52 7.94
N ILE A 129 -15.35 16.65 6.61
CA ILE A 129 -14.65 15.78 5.66
C ILE A 129 -13.14 15.88 5.84
N GLN A 130 -12.59 17.08 6.04
CA GLN A 130 -11.16 17.26 6.28
C GLN A 130 -10.69 16.62 7.60
N SER A 131 -11.50 16.71 8.65
CA SER A 131 -11.19 16.08 9.94
C SER A 131 -11.12 14.55 9.82
N LEU A 132 -12.03 13.95 9.04
CA LEU A 132 -12.05 12.51 8.77
C LEU A 132 -10.85 12.05 7.93
N LEU A 133 -10.39 12.88 6.99
CA LEU A 133 -9.24 12.57 6.14
C LEU A 133 -7.88 12.84 6.80
N ARG A 134 -7.82 13.60 7.89
CA ARG A 134 -6.55 13.96 8.55
C ARG A 134 -5.69 12.75 8.92
N PRO A 135 -6.21 11.68 9.56
CA PRO A 135 -5.40 10.50 9.89
C PRO A 135 -4.81 9.84 8.64
N ILE A 136 -5.60 9.72 7.56
CA ILE A 136 -5.16 9.11 6.30
C ILE A 136 -4.05 9.95 5.66
N ARG A 137 -4.20 11.27 5.59
CA ARG A 137 -3.18 12.18 5.03
C ARG A 137 -1.90 12.16 5.85
N SER A 138 -1.99 12.14 7.18
CA SER A 138 -0.82 12.05 8.05
C SER A 138 -0.08 10.71 7.89
N ALA A 139 -0.80 9.60 7.77
CA ALA A 139 -0.21 8.29 7.51
C ALA A 139 0.48 8.27 6.14
N HIS A 140 -0.17 8.82 5.11
CA HIS A 140 0.42 8.95 3.78
C HIS A 140 1.69 9.81 3.78
N ALA A 141 1.67 10.97 4.44
CA ALA A 141 2.84 11.85 4.52
C ALA A 141 4.03 11.17 5.21
N ARG A 142 3.79 10.43 6.30
CA ARG A 142 4.83 9.66 7.00
C ARG A 142 5.42 8.58 6.10
N GLU A 143 4.57 7.76 5.49
CA GLU A 143 4.98 6.67 4.61
C GLU A 143 5.76 7.17 3.38
N ALA A 144 5.25 8.21 2.71
CA ALA A 144 5.90 8.80 1.55
C ALA A 144 7.28 9.40 1.90
N THR A 145 7.39 10.05 3.06
CA THR A 145 8.67 10.59 3.56
C THR A 145 9.64 9.49 3.95
N ALA A 146 9.19 8.46 4.66
CA ALA A 146 9.99 7.31 5.05
C ALA A 146 10.57 6.59 3.83
N ARG A 147 9.77 6.42 2.78
CA ARG A 147 10.20 5.82 1.51
C ARG A 147 11.25 6.67 0.81
N TYR A 148 11.03 7.97 0.71
CA TYR A 148 12.01 8.89 0.11
C TYR A 148 13.36 8.84 0.84
N LEU A 149 13.34 8.85 2.18
CA LEU A 149 14.56 8.73 2.99
C LEU A 149 15.28 7.39 2.76
N ASN A 150 14.53 6.30 2.58
CA ASN A 150 15.09 5.00 2.25
C ASN A 150 15.79 5.01 0.88
N GLU A 151 15.13 5.53 -0.15
CA GLU A 151 15.70 5.62 -1.50
C GLU A 151 16.98 6.52 -1.51
N CYS A 152 17.02 7.56 -0.68
CA CYS A 152 18.22 8.37 -0.47
C CYS A 152 19.34 7.56 0.19
N GLN A 153 19.04 6.79 1.23
CA GLN A 153 20.02 5.93 1.88
C GLN A 153 20.63 4.91 0.91
N ASP A 154 19.80 4.25 0.12
CA ASP A 154 20.26 3.26 -0.85
C ASP A 154 21.24 3.88 -1.86
N LEU A 155 20.94 5.08 -2.35
CA LEU A 155 21.83 5.83 -3.22
C LEU A 155 23.17 6.16 -2.53
N LEU A 156 23.14 6.66 -1.29
CA LEU A 156 24.35 7.02 -0.56
C LEU A 156 25.23 5.79 -0.28
N LEU A 157 24.62 4.63 -0.01
CA LEU A 157 25.36 3.38 0.19
C LEU A 157 26.00 2.89 -1.13
N ASN A 158 25.28 3.00 -2.24
CA ASN A 158 25.82 2.64 -3.56
C ASN A 158 26.96 3.59 -3.99
N LEU A 159 26.90 4.86 -3.62
CA LEU A 159 27.97 5.83 -3.88
C LEU A 159 29.29 5.43 -3.21
N VAL A 160 29.25 4.94 -1.97
CA VAL A 160 30.43 4.43 -1.24
C VAL A 160 31.00 3.16 -1.91
N GLY A 161 30.14 2.40 -2.59
CA GLY A 161 30.47 1.17 -3.30
C GLY A 161 30.68 1.32 -4.81
N ALA A 162 30.85 2.54 -5.33
CA ALA A 162 30.87 2.80 -6.78
C ALA A 162 31.89 1.92 -7.52
N GLU A 163 31.54 1.47 -8.73
CA GLU A 163 32.37 0.55 -9.51
C GLU A 163 33.51 1.27 -10.25
N LYS A 164 34.69 0.64 -10.30
CA LYS A 164 35.86 1.11 -11.05
C LYS A 164 35.80 0.68 -12.52
N ASN A 165 34.83 1.20 -13.27
CA ASN A 165 34.66 0.91 -14.70
C ASN A 165 35.21 2.00 -15.64
N CYS A 166 35.89 3.01 -15.11
CA CYS A 166 36.56 4.06 -15.87
C CYS A 166 38.08 3.84 -15.93
N GLU A 167 38.76 4.46 -16.90
CA GLU A 167 40.22 4.38 -16.99
C GLU A 167 40.92 5.00 -15.76
N GLY A 168 41.92 4.30 -15.23
CA GLY A 168 42.71 4.73 -14.09
C GLY A 168 42.00 4.55 -12.74
N ASP A 169 42.29 5.42 -11.77
CA ASP A 169 41.64 5.42 -10.44
C ASP A 169 40.37 6.30 -10.46
N ARG A 170 39.47 6.00 -11.38
CA ARG A 170 38.18 6.69 -11.55
C ARG A 170 37.03 5.71 -11.44
N HIS A 171 35.90 6.18 -10.92
CA HIS A 171 34.69 5.38 -10.75
C HIS A 171 33.60 5.88 -11.69
N ASP A 172 32.80 4.96 -12.22
CA ASP A 172 31.63 5.31 -13.02
C ASP A 172 30.47 5.66 -12.08
N LEU A 173 30.01 6.90 -12.13
CA LEU A 173 28.89 7.41 -11.34
C LEU A 173 27.62 7.63 -12.17
N SER A 174 27.55 7.08 -13.39
CA SER A 174 26.41 7.31 -14.29
C SER A 174 25.07 6.96 -13.65
N LEU A 175 25.01 5.83 -12.94
CA LEU A 175 23.79 5.34 -12.30
C LEU A 175 23.40 6.20 -11.10
N GLU A 176 24.38 6.61 -10.30
CA GLU A 176 24.22 7.42 -9.10
C GLU A 176 23.77 8.83 -9.45
N VAL A 177 24.33 9.41 -10.52
CA VAL A 177 23.94 10.71 -11.08
C VAL A 177 22.49 10.68 -11.59
N GLU A 178 22.11 9.64 -12.33
CA GLU A 178 20.73 9.48 -12.79
C GLU A 178 19.76 9.31 -11.61
N ARG A 179 20.13 8.47 -10.64
CA ARG A 179 19.31 8.24 -9.45
C ARG A 179 19.15 9.50 -8.61
N ALA A 180 20.20 10.32 -8.48
CA ALA A 180 20.14 11.60 -7.78
C ALA A 180 19.15 12.56 -8.44
N ARG A 181 19.14 12.63 -9.78
CA ARG A 181 18.18 13.48 -10.53
C ARG A 181 16.74 13.01 -10.34
N GLU A 182 16.51 11.71 -10.31
CA GLU A 182 15.18 11.16 -10.05
C GLU A 182 14.71 11.48 -8.62
N LEU A 183 15.58 11.35 -7.62
CA LEU A 183 15.26 11.72 -6.24
C LEU A 183 14.95 13.22 -6.09
N LEU A 184 15.68 14.10 -6.78
CA LEU A 184 15.35 15.53 -6.81
C LEU A 184 13.97 15.80 -7.44
N ARG A 185 13.60 15.05 -8.47
CA ARG A 185 12.24 15.12 -9.04
C ARG A 185 11.20 14.60 -8.06
N ARG A 186 11.48 13.51 -7.36
CA ARG A 186 10.63 12.90 -6.33
C ARG A 186 10.37 13.87 -5.18
N LYS A 187 11.41 14.52 -4.66
CA LYS A 187 11.30 15.53 -3.59
C LYS A 187 10.37 16.67 -3.97
N ARG A 188 10.46 17.18 -5.21
CA ARG A 188 9.55 18.24 -5.70
C ARG A 188 8.09 17.81 -5.69
N MET A 189 7.80 16.55 -5.97
CA MET A 189 6.43 16.01 -5.87
C MET A 189 5.97 15.86 -4.41
N LEU A 190 6.91 15.56 -3.51
CA LEU A 190 6.67 15.36 -2.07
C LEU A 190 6.57 16.67 -1.27
N ASP A 191 6.84 17.83 -1.87
CA ASP A 191 6.90 19.12 -1.15
C ASP A 191 5.60 19.45 -0.40
N THR A 192 4.46 19.01 -0.93
CA THR A 192 3.15 19.24 -0.28
C THR A 192 3.03 18.43 1.00
N GLU A 193 3.44 17.16 0.98
CA GLU A 193 3.44 16.24 2.10
C GLU A 193 4.46 16.66 3.17
N LEU A 194 5.63 17.16 2.76
CA LEU A 194 6.69 17.64 3.69
C LEU A 194 6.28 18.87 4.51
N ARG A 195 5.24 19.61 4.10
CA ARG A 195 4.69 20.72 4.89
C ARG A 195 3.85 20.25 6.07
N ALA A 196 3.50 18.97 6.15
CA ALA A 196 2.73 18.44 7.26
C ALA A 196 3.55 18.52 8.57
N PRO A 197 2.96 18.98 9.69
CA PRO A 197 3.67 19.17 10.95
C PRO A 197 4.27 17.87 11.50
N GLU A 198 3.66 16.72 11.18
CA GLU A 198 4.09 15.40 11.63
C GLU A 198 5.45 14.97 11.05
N VAL A 199 5.86 15.56 9.93
CA VAL A 199 7.13 15.23 9.24
C VAL A 199 8.10 16.42 9.22
N ALA A 200 7.86 17.45 10.03
CA ALA A 200 8.65 18.68 10.03
C ALA A 200 10.16 18.44 10.26
N ARG A 201 10.51 17.52 11.18
CA ARG A 201 11.90 17.14 11.44
C ARG A 201 12.52 16.36 10.27
N ALA A 202 11.74 15.52 9.60
CA ALA A 202 12.19 14.79 8.43
C ALA A 202 12.39 15.71 7.22
N ARG A 203 11.59 16.78 7.08
CA ARG A 203 11.77 17.81 6.06
C ARG A 203 13.14 18.48 6.13
N GLU A 204 13.61 18.85 7.32
CA GLU A 204 14.94 19.45 7.49
C GLU A 204 16.04 18.56 6.94
N LEU A 205 15.98 17.25 7.23
CA LEU A 205 16.92 16.28 6.65
C LEU A 205 16.74 16.13 5.13
N CYS A 206 15.51 16.16 4.62
CA CYS A 206 15.26 16.10 3.18
C CYS A 206 15.88 17.30 2.44
N ASP A 207 15.86 18.49 3.04
CA ASP A 207 16.47 19.70 2.49
C ASP A 207 18.01 19.63 2.52
N GLU A 208 18.59 19.06 3.58
CA GLU A 208 20.03 18.78 3.62
C GLU A 208 20.45 17.77 2.55
N LEU A 209 19.67 16.70 2.38
CA LEU A 209 19.89 15.69 1.34
C LEU A 209 19.77 16.28 -0.06
N GLU A 210 18.86 17.22 -0.29
CA GLU A 210 18.74 17.91 -1.59
C GLU A 210 20.05 18.56 -2.01
N ASN A 211 20.74 19.24 -1.09
CA ASN A 211 22.03 19.86 -1.41
C ASN A 211 23.08 18.83 -1.85
N LEU A 212 23.13 17.67 -1.18
CA LEU A 212 24.01 16.57 -1.56
C LEU A 212 23.63 15.97 -2.91
N LEU A 213 22.34 15.75 -3.15
CA LEU A 213 21.82 15.22 -4.41
C LEU A 213 22.07 16.18 -5.58
N VAL A 214 21.97 17.49 -5.37
CA VAL A 214 22.33 18.51 -6.37
C VAL A 214 23.81 18.40 -6.72
N SER A 215 24.68 18.33 -5.71
CA SER A 215 26.13 18.15 -5.93
C SER A 215 26.43 16.86 -6.71
N LEU A 216 25.79 15.76 -6.36
CA LEU A 216 25.96 14.48 -7.04
C LEU A 216 25.40 14.51 -8.47
N SER A 217 24.27 15.18 -8.71
CA SER A 217 23.65 15.28 -10.04
C SER A 217 24.50 16.07 -11.07
N ALA A 218 25.39 16.92 -10.56
CA ALA A 218 26.35 17.71 -11.31
C ALA A 218 27.71 17.03 -11.47
N ALA A 219 27.93 15.87 -10.83
CA ALA A 219 29.17 15.11 -10.95
C ALA A 219 29.37 14.57 -12.37
N GLN A 220 30.64 14.33 -12.72
CA GLN A 220 31.00 13.76 -14.01
C GLN A 220 30.72 12.25 -14.04
N LYS A 221 30.52 11.70 -15.25
CA LYS A 221 30.37 10.25 -15.44
C LYS A 221 31.53 9.45 -14.85
N CYS A 222 32.76 9.86 -15.13
CA CYS A 222 33.95 9.24 -14.56
C CYS A 222 34.58 10.17 -13.55
N GLU A 223 34.32 9.93 -12.26
CA GLU A 223 34.85 10.76 -11.19
C GLU A 223 36.10 10.19 -10.53
N SER A 224 36.92 11.06 -9.99
CA SER A 224 38.14 10.65 -9.28
C SER A 224 37.81 10.12 -7.88
N SER A 225 38.61 9.17 -7.40
CA SER A 225 38.50 8.69 -6.00
C SER A 225 38.67 9.81 -4.97
N GLY A 226 39.32 10.93 -5.32
CA GLY A 226 39.49 12.09 -4.45
C GLY A 226 38.17 12.81 -4.18
N GLU A 227 37.39 13.05 -5.23
CA GLU A 227 36.08 13.70 -5.16
C GLU A 227 35.05 12.82 -4.45
N ILE A 228 35.03 11.51 -4.73
CA ILE A 228 34.15 10.57 -4.04
C ILE A 228 34.43 10.57 -2.52
N ARG A 229 35.71 10.52 -2.12
CA ARG A 229 36.11 10.63 -0.71
C ARG A 229 35.76 11.98 -0.06
N LEU A 230 35.62 13.05 -0.83
CA LEU A 230 35.12 14.33 -0.30
C LEU A 230 33.62 14.23 0.02
N MET A 231 32.85 13.62 -0.87
CA MET A 231 31.42 13.36 -0.67
C MET A 231 31.19 12.40 0.52
N GLU A 232 31.92 11.29 0.59
CA GLU A 232 31.89 10.33 1.71
C GLU A 232 32.17 11.01 3.05
N ARG A 233 33.22 11.83 3.12
CA ARG A 233 33.54 12.57 4.35
C ARG A 233 32.43 13.54 4.76
N SER A 234 31.71 14.13 3.81
CA SER A 234 30.55 14.97 4.13
C SER A 234 29.41 14.14 4.73
N ILE A 235 29.11 12.99 4.13
CA ILE A 235 28.08 12.04 4.59
C ILE A 235 28.38 11.56 6.01
N GLU A 236 29.63 11.17 6.28
CA GLU A 236 30.10 10.70 7.60
C GLU A 236 30.07 11.82 8.64
N LYS A 237 30.65 12.98 8.32
CA LYS A 237 30.77 14.11 9.25
C LYS A 237 29.40 14.61 9.72
N GLN A 238 28.40 14.58 8.85
CA GLN A 238 27.03 15.00 9.16
C GLN A 238 26.15 13.86 9.72
N GLN A 239 26.71 12.65 9.87
CA GLN A 239 26.00 11.45 10.34
C GLN A 239 24.68 11.22 9.59
N ILE A 240 24.66 11.48 8.29
CA ILE A 240 23.43 11.49 7.48
C ILE A 240 22.73 10.13 7.54
N LEU A 241 23.46 9.04 7.37
CA LEU A 241 22.90 7.68 7.41
C LEU A 241 22.25 7.34 8.75
N LEU A 242 22.85 7.77 9.87
CA LEU A 242 22.27 7.57 11.20
C LEU A 242 20.98 8.36 11.37
N ARG A 243 20.97 9.64 10.96
CA ARG A 243 19.78 10.50 11.03
C ARG A 243 18.65 9.98 10.15
N ILE A 244 18.95 9.47 8.94
CA ILE A 244 17.98 8.79 8.07
C ILE A 244 17.37 7.60 8.81
N ASN A 245 18.20 6.70 9.37
CA ASN A 245 17.71 5.51 10.06
C ASN A 245 16.81 5.85 11.25
N LEU A 246 17.20 6.85 12.06
CA LEU A 246 16.42 7.31 13.21
C LEU A 246 15.07 7.89 12.77
N LEU A 247 15.07 8.80 11.80
CA LEU A 247 13.83 9.44 11.34
C LEU A 247 12.91 8.45 10.64
N ARG A 248 13.44 7.50 9.86
CA ARG A 248 12.61 6.46 9.26
C ARG A 248 11.94 5.58 10.31
N ALA A 249 12.64 5.25 11.40
CA ALA A 249 12.07 4.49 12.52
C ALA A 249 11.01 5.30 13.30
N GLU A 250 11.12 6.62 13.37
CA GLU A 250 10.07 7.50 13.93
C GLU A 250 8.82 7.60 13.04
N LEU A 251 8.98 7.39 11.74
CA LEU A 251 7.90 7.49 10.74
C LEU A 251 7.16 6.18 10.48
N SER A 252 7.73 5.03 10.86
CA SER A 252 7.15 3.68 10.75
C SER A 252 6.32 3.28 11.95
#